data_AF-A0A1F2VLR5-F1
#
_entry.id   AF-A0A1F2VLR5-F1
#
_cell.length_a   1.000
_cell.length_b   1.000
_cell.length_c   1.000
_cell.angle_alpha   90.00
_cell.angle_beta   90.00
_cell.angle_gamma   90.00
#
_symmetry.space_group_name_H-M   'P 1'
#
loop_
_entity.id
_entity.type
_entity.pdbx_description
1 polymer ?
#
loop_
_entity_poly.entity_id
_entity_poly.type
_entity_poly.pdbx_seq_one_letter_code
_entity_poly.pdbx_strand_id
1 'polypeptide(L)'
;MRTAIIFASTLAGLVALTYAAWATLPGLDRRVNHITQAQRPPGPDYYLAHDRGGHVDHHVLYHGTDAEAIDNLKQADILFLGTSRMMFALRSRVLAPWAQAYGLTYYALGFGFRDGDAFVLEMIRKHDLRPKLVVVNVDGFFGRALSTWAQRVVKDSPFGARKRFWEAEFGHESRRFVHRIIPNWIDLYGRPGFPFGNEFIAYRSRVDGVWSISPWPKPSMPAPSQDFGVEPVGPRIGDPARAFKAELDRRGSRMILTYVPTPEDAGGNPVALGELLGVPVVGMDVDGLTSHDGSHLSEESAAFWSRRLIQDLTPYLPPPGPR
;
A
#
# COMPACT_ATOMS: atom_id res chain seq x y z
N MET A 1 6.41 -39.99 -27.46
CA MET A 1 7.60 -40.27 -26.61
C MET A 1 8.80 -39.39 -26.97
N ARG A 2 9.25 -39.35 -28.24
CA ARG A 2 10.41 -38.55 -28.68
C ARG A 2 10.32 -37.05 -28.34
N THR A 3 9.16 -36.42 -28.52
CA THR A 3 8.94 -35.00 -28.20
C THR A 3 9.04 -34.69 -26.71
N ALA A 4 8.54 -35.59 -25.85
CA ALA A 4 8.62 -35.43 -24.39
C ALA A 4 10.07 -35.57 -23.89
N ILE A 5 10.83 -36.50 -24.49
CA ILE A 5 12.26 -36.68 -24.18
C ILE A 5 13.05 -35.44 -24.61
N ILE A 6 12.84 -34.94 -25.83
CA ILE A 6 13.51 -33.72 -26.32
C ILE A 6 13.19 -32.55 -25.40
N PHE A 7 11.92 -32.32 -25.07
CA PHE A 7 11.51 -31.26 -24.16
C PHE A 7 12.19 -31.38 -22.79
N ALA A 8 12.17 -32.57 -22.18
CA ALA A 8 12.77 -32.81 -20.87
C ALA A 8 14.29 -32.58 -20.90
N SER A 9 14.99 -33.08 -21.92
CA SER A 9 16.44 -32.88 -22.10
C SER A 9 16.79 -31.40 -22.33
N THR A 10 16.01 -30.68 -23.16
CA THR A 10 16.20 -29.25 -23.38
C THR A 10 15.97 -28.46 -22.09
N LEU A 11 14.89 -28.74 -21.36
CA LEU A 11 14.60 -28.08 -20.09
C LEU A 11 15.71 -28.34 -19.07
N ALA A 12 16.16 -29.59 -18.92
CA ALA A 12 17.24 -29.95 -18.02
C ALA A 12 18.56 -29.24 -18.38
N GLY A 13 18.90 -29.17 -19.68
CA GLY A 13 20.07 -28.44 -20.16
C GLY A 13 19.99 -26.95 -19.86
N LEU A 14 18.84 -26.32 -20.09
CA LEU A 14 18.61 -24.91 -19.77
C LEU A 14 18.71 -24.64 -18.27
N VAL A 15 18.11 -25.48 -17.43
CA VAL A 15 18.22 -25.38 -15.97
C VAL A 15 19.69 -25.49 -15.54
N ALA A 16 20.43 -26.48 -16.03
CA ALA A 16 21.84 -26.68 -15.69
C ALA A 16 22.72 -25.49 -16.11
N LEU A 17 22.53 -24.96 -17.32
CA LEU A 17 23.24 -23.77 -17.79
C LEU A 17 22.92 -22.54 -16.93
N THR A 18 21.67 -22.36 -16.53
CA THR A 18 21.29 -21.24 -15.65
C THR A 18 21.89 -21.39 -14.26
N TYR A 19 21.95 -22.59 -13.70
CA TYR A 19 22.66 -22.84 -12.43
C TYR A 19 24.16 -22.58 -12.56
N ALA A 20 24.79 -22.99 -13.66
CA ALA A 20 26.21 -22.71 -13.90
C ALA A 20 26.47 -21.20 -14.04
N ALA A 21 25.62 -20.47 -14.77
CA ALA A 21 25.70 -19.02 -14.89
C ALA A 21 25.48 -18.34 -13.53
N TRP A 22 24.51 -18.79 -12.75
CA TRP A 22 24.26 -18.28 -11.40
C TRP A 22 25.47 -18.49 -10.47
N ALA A 23 26.08 -19.68 -10.47
CA ALA A 23 27.23 -19.99 -9.63
C ALA A 23 28.52 -19.24 -10.01
N THR A 24 28.63 -18.78 -11.26
CA THR A 24 29.88 -18.20 -11.80
C THR A 24 29.84 -16.69 -12.01
N LEU A 25 28.66 -16.08 -12.14
CA LEU A 25 28.51 -14.66 -12.42
C LEU A 25 28.17 -13.87 -11.13
N PRO A 26 29.05 -12.96 -10.66
CA PRO A 26 28.81 -12.17 -9.46
C PRO A 26 27.55 -11.30 -9.57
N GLY A 27 26.68 -11.35 -8.56
CA GLY A 27 25.47 -10.51 -8.48
C GLY A 27 24.19 -11.11 -9.06
N LEU A 28 24.25 -12.31 -9.66
CA LEU A 28 23.06 -13.07 -10.10
C LEU A 28 22.29 -13.69 -8.92
N ASP A 29 23.00 -13.99 -7.83
CA ASP A 29 22.44 -14.41 -6.54
C ASP A 29 21.41 -13.43 -5.99
N ARG A 30 21.73 -12.13 -5.98
CA ARG A 30 20.81 -11.09 -5.52
C ARG A 30 19.52 -11.03 -6.33
N ARG A 31 19.53 -11.47 -7.60
CA ARG A 31 18.37 -11.40 -8.51
C ARG A 31 17.38 -12.56 -8.33
N VAL A 32 17.89 -13.78 -8.12
CA VAL A 32 17.06 -14.96 -7.78
C VAL A 32 16.35 -14.77 -6.44
N ASN A 33 17.00 -14.04 -5.54
CA ASN A 33 16.56 -13.89 -4.16
C ASN A 33 15.25 -13.10 -3.99
N HIS A 34 14.83 -12.26 -4.94
CA HIS A 34 13.67 -11.38 -4.72
C HIS A 34 12.33 -12.14 -4.58
N ILE A 35 12.04 -13.16 -5.41
CA ILE A 35 10.86 -14.03 -5.18
C ILE A 35 11.17 -15.14 -4.17
N THR A 36 12.33 -15.78 -4.32
CA THR A 36 12.63 -17.01 -3.57
C THR A 36 12.91 -16.73 -2.09
N GLN A 37 13.42 -15.54 -1.76
CA GLN A 37 13.65 -15.06 -0.39
C GLN A 37 12.63 -14.02 0.07
N ALA A 38 11.63 -13.62 -0.74
CA ALA A 38 10.53 -12.84 -0.20
C ALA A 38 9.88 -13.63 0.93
N GLN A 39 10.05 -13.10 2.13
CA GLN A 39 9.54 -13.73 3.32
C GLN A 39 8.03 -13.50 3.31
N ARG A 40 7.28 -14.58 3.52
CA ARG A 40 5.88 -14.41 3.90
C ARG A 40 5.91 -13.71 5.26
N PRO A 41 5.03 -12.73 5.52
CA PRO A 41 4.83 -12.29 6.89
C PRO A 41 4.56 -13.51 7.77
N PRO A 42 4.99 -13.47 9.04
CA PRO A 42 5.07 -14.66 9.88
C PRO A 42 3.71 -15.28 10.25
N GLY A 43 2.58 -14.64 9.92
CA GLY A 43 1.26 -15.04 10.39
C GLY A 43 0.22 -15.28 9.29
N PRO A 44 -0.86 -16.01 9.60
CA PRO A 44 -2.01 -16.19 8.72
C PRO A 44 -2.80 -14.89 8.51
N ASP A 45 -2.54 -13.86 9.30
CA ASP A 45 -3.24 -12.57 9.30
C ASP A 45 -2.93 -11.69 8.08
N TYR A 46 -2.28 -12.23 7.06
CA TYR A 46 -1.84 -11.49 5.88
C TYR A 46 -2.20 -12.18 4.58
N TYR A 47 -2.63 -11.39 3.60
CA TYR A 47 -2.88 -11.84 2.24
C TYR A 47 -1.99 -11.10 1.24
N LEU A 48 -1.77 -11.70 0.09
CA LEU A 48 -0.99 -11.13 -1.00
C LEU A 48 -1.67 -9.87 -1.54
N ALA A 49 -1.03 -8.72 -1.38
CA ALA A 49 -1.51 -7.46 -1.90
C ALA A 49 -0.88 -7.12 -3.25
N HIS A 50 0.40 -7.44 -3.41
CA HIS A 50 1.18 -7.15 -4.60
C HIS A 50 2.31 -8.16 -4.80
N ASP A 51 2.49 -8.61 -6.03
CA ASP A 51 3.71 -9.25 -6.52
C ASP A 51 3.87 -9.02 -8.03
N ARG A 52 4.76 -9.80 -8.67
CA ARG A 52 4.97 -9.85 -10.12
C ARG A 52 3.69 -10.05 -10.94
N GLY A 53 2.69 -10.72 -10.38
CA GLY A 53 1.39 -10.97 -10.98
C GLY A 53 0.46 -9.75 -10.97
N GLY A 54 0.82 -8.69 -10.24
CA GLY A 54 0.09 -7.43 -10.16
C GLY A 54 -0.41 -7.13 -8.76
N HIS A 55 -1.38 -6.22 -8.67
CA HIS A 55 -2.04 -5.84 -7.42
C HIS A 55 -3.37 -6.55 -7.27
N VAL A 56 -3.64 -7.03 -6.06
CA VAL A 56 -4.84 -7.84 -5.76
C VAL A 56 -5.72 -7.15 -4.73
N ASP A 57 -5.11 -6.32 -3.87
CA ASP A 57 -5.77 -5.67 -2.74
C ASP A 57 -6.99 -4.82 -3.10
N HIS A 58 -7.00 -4.14 -4.24
CA HIS A 58 -8.17 -3.40 -4.72
C HIS A 58 -9.38 -4.32 -4.92
N HIS A 59 -9.18 -5.50 -5.52
CA HIS A 59 -10.27 -6.47 -5.71
C HIS A 59 -10.69 -7.08 -4.37
N VAL A 60 -9.73 -7.40 -3.50
CA VAL A 60 -10.01 -8.00 -2.19
C VAL A 60 -10.88 -7.07 -1.35
N LEU A 61 -10.46 -5.81 -1.23
CA LEU A 61 -11.14 -4.82 -0.39
C LEU A 61 -12.45 -4.33 -1.01
N TYR A 62 -12.50 -4.09 -2.34
CA TYR A 62 -13.74 -3.63 -2.96
C TYR A 62 -14.81 -4.73 -3.03
N HIS A 63 -14.45 -5.96 -3.40
CA HIS A 63 -15.44 -7.05 -3.52
C HIS A 63 -15.66 -7.83 -2.23
N GLY A 64 -14.86 -7.57 -1.20
CA GLY A 64 -14.91 -8.30 0.06
C GLY A 64 -14.64 -9.80 -0.10
N THR A 65 -13.63 -10.15 -0.89
CA THR A 65 -13.30 -11.57 -1.10
C THR A 65 -12.60 -12.20 0.11
N ASP A 66 -12.12 -11.38 1.05
CA ASP A 66 -11.54 -11.79 2.32
C ASP A 66 -12.41 -11.22 3.46
N ALA A 67 -13.19 -12.09 4.11
CA ALA A 67 -14.19 -11.68 5.09
C ALA A 67 -13.56 -11.02 6.32
N GLU A 68 -12.45 -11.58 6.81
CA GLU A 68 -11.75 -11.07 7.98
C GLU A 68 -11.20 -9.65 7.74
N ALA A 69 -10.59 -9.42 6.58
CA ALA A 69 -10.13 -8.08 6.21
C ALA A 69 -11.28 -7.06 6.17
N ILE A 70 -12.45 -7.43 5.64
CA ILE A 70 -13.62 -6.56 5.58
C ILE A 70 -14.23 -6.34 6.97
N ASP A 71 -14.30 -7.37 7.80
CA ASP A 71 -14.85 -7.25 9.15
C ASP A 71 -13.99 -6.30 10.00
N ASN A 72 -12.66 -6.42 9.95
CA ASN A 72 -11.76 -5.50 10.62
C ASN A 72 -11.85 -4.08 10.02
N LEU A 73 -11.94 -3.95 8.70
CA LEU A 73 -12.14 -2.64 8.05
C LEU A 73 -13.44 -1.94 8.49
N LYS A 74 -14.54 -2.71 8.62
CA LYS A 74 -15.84 -2.18 9.05
C LYS A 74 -15.88 -1.83 10.54
N GLN A 75 -15.12 -2.55 11.37
CA GLN A 75 -15.05 -2.35 12.81
C GLN A 75 -14.03 -1.28 13.23
N ALA A 76 -13.14 -0.87 12.33
CA ALA A 76 -12.09 0.09 12.62
C ALA A 76 -12.62 1.44 13.16
N ASP A 77 -12.10 1.86 14.31
CA ASP A 77 -12.37 3.18 14.87
C ASP A 77 -11.71 4.30 14.06
N ILE A 78 -10.53 4.01 13.51
CA ILE A 78 -9.72 4.95 12.72
C ILE A 78 -9.45 4.39 11.33
N LEU A 79 -9.78 5.12 10.28
CA LEU A 79 -9.29 4.83 8.93
C LEU A 79 -8.16 5.77 8.56
N PHE A 80 -7.03 5.20 8.11
CA PHE A 80 -5.96 5.95 7.47
C PHE A 80 -6.09 5.82 5.96
N LEU A 81 -6.31 6.93 5.26
CA LEU A 81 -6.58 6.94 3.83
C LEU A 81 -5.43 7.61 3.08
N GLY A 82 -5.11 7.11 1.88
CA GLY A 82 -4.16 7.80 1.02
C GLY A 82 -3.84 7.05 -0.26
N THR A 83 -2.75 7.48 -0.90
CA THR A 83 -2.24 6.90 -2.15
C THR A 83 -1.22 5.79 -1.87
N SER A 84 -0.39 5.46 -2.87
CA SER A 84 0.77 4.60 -2.71
C SER A 84 1.71 5.07 -1.62
N ARG A 85 1.77 6.38 -1.34
CA ARG A 85 2.62 6.91 -0.27
C ARG A 85 2.17 6.45 1.11
N MET A 86 0.85 6.41 1.35
CA MET A 86 0.31 5.90 2.61
C MET A 86 0.60 4.39 2.81
N MET A 87 0.62 3.61 1.72
CA MET A 87 0.96 2.17 1.77
C MET A 87 2.39 1.96 2.28
N PHE A 88 3.30 2.88 1.98
CA PHE A 88 4.69 2.84 2.41
C PHE A 88 4.97 3.60 3.71
N ALA A 89 4.07 4.46 4.19
CA ALA A 89 4.33 5.33 5.33
C ALA A 89 3.95 4.72 6.68
N LEU A 90 2.91 3.89 6.75
CA LEU A 90 2.40 3.34 8.01
C LEU A 90 3.10 2.05 8.44
N ARG A 91 3.35 1.89 9.74
CA ARG A 91 3.95 0.68 10.32
C ARG A 91 3.17 0.15 11.51
N SER A 92 2.68 -1.10 11.43
CA SER A 92 1.95 -1.75 12.53
C SER A 92 2.75 -1.78 13.83
N ARG A 93 4.07 -1.99 13.76
CA ARG A 93 4.96 -1.97 14.95
C ARG A 93 4.94 -0.62 15.71
N VAL A 94 4.46 0.44 15.08
CA VAL A 94 4.30 1.77 15.68
C VAL A 94 2.83 2.03 16.04
N LEU A 95 1.91 1.79 15.11
CA LEU A 95 0.50 2.10 15.31
C LEU A 95 -0.21 1.14 16.27
N ALA A 96 0.10 -0.16 16.24
CA ALA A 96 -0.62 -1.15 17.04
C ALA A 96 -0.49 -0.92 18.55
N PRO A 97 0.72 -0.69 19.13
CA PRO A 97 0.82 -0.38 20.56
C PRO A 97 0.11 0.92 20.95
N TRP A 98 0.12 1.91 20.07
CA TRP A 98 -0.58 3.18 20.29
C TRP A 98 -2.10 2.98 20.30
N ALA A 99 -2.67 2.36 19.25
CA ALA A 99 -4.09 2.10 19.17
C ALA A 99 -4.59 1.25 20.35
N GLN A 100 -3.82 0.21 20.71
CA GLN A 100 -4.10 -0.63 21.88
C GLN A 100 -4.14 0.19 23.19
N ALA A 101 -3.22 1.14 23.39
CA ALA A 101 -3.19 1.98 24.58
C ALA A 101 -4.44 2.86 24.75
N TYR A 102 -5.16 3.14 23.66
CA TYR A 102 -6.41 3.89 23.66
C TYR A 102 -7.65 2.98 23.53
N GLY A 103 -7.48 1.67 23.47
CA GLY A 103 -8.58 0.72 23.22
C GLY A 103 -9.24 0.94 21.86
N LEU A 104 -8.47 1.37 20.86
CA LEU A 104 -8.93 1.67 19.51
C LEU A 104 -8.44 0.63 18.52
N THR A 105 -9.22 0.45 17.46
CA THR A 105 -8.86 -0.31 16.26
C THR A 105 -8.61 0.65 15.09
N TYR A 106 -7.82 0.23 14.12
CA TYR A 106 -7.54 1.04 12.94
C TYR A 106 -7.37 0.19 11.70
N TYR A 107 -7.59 0.80 10.54
CA TYR A 107 -7.36 0.15 9.25
C TYR A 107 -6.75 1.12 8.24
N ALA A 108 -5.67 0.70 7.58
CA ALA A 108 -4.99 1.46 6.56
C ALA A 108 -5.50 1.13 5.15
N LEU A 109 -5.96 2.16 4.44
CA LEU A 109 -6.43 2.15 3.06
C LEU A 109 -5.59 3.11 2.21
N GLY A 110 -4.37 2.67 1.89
CA GLY A 110 -3.58 3.26 0.82
C GLY A 110 -3.75 2.47 -0.48
N PHE A 111 -3.86 3.18 -1.62
CA PHE A 111 -4.02 2.58 -2.95
C PHE A 111 -3.03 3.11 -3.99
N GLY A 112 -2.49 2.19 -4.79
CA GLY A 112 -1.63 2.49 -5.94
C GLY A 112 -2.39 3.06 -7.13
N PHE A 113 -1.79 3.02 -8.33
CA PHE A 113 -2.43 3.41 -9.60
C PHE A 113 -2.98 4.83 -9.68
N ARG A 114 -2.47 5.71 -8.81
CA ARG A 114 -3.03 7.05 -8.61
C ARG A 114 -4.50 7.03 -8.19
N ASP A 115 -4.99 5.98 -7.56
CA ASP A 115 -6.30 6.03 -6.92
C ASP A 115 -6.29 6.96 -5.71
N GLY A 116 -7.46 7.47 -5.35
CA GLY A 116 -7.65 8.49 -4.33
C GLY A 116 -9.11 8.54 -3.86
N ASP A 117 -9.60 9.74 -3.62
CA ASP A 117 -10.91 10.03 -3.05
C ASP A 117 -12.07 9.29 -3.74
N ALA A 118 -12.14 9.29 -5.06
CA ALA A 118 -13.25 8.63 -5.77
C ALA A 118 -13.34 7.13 -5.47
N PHE A 119 -12.22 6.39 -5.52
CA PHE A 119 -12.23 4.94 -5.28
C PHE A 119 -12.49 4.63 -3.80
N VAL A 120 -11.93 5.41 -2.89
CA VAL A 120 -12.16 5.23 -1.45
C VAL A 120 -13.61 5.55 -1.07
N LEU A 121 -14.25 6.56 -1.70
CA LEU A 121 -15.68 6.84 -1.51
C LEU A 121 -16.55 5.69 -1.97
N GLU A 122 -16.23 5.06 -3.10
CA GLU A 122 -16.94 3.86 -3.57
C GLU A 122 -16.89 2.76 -2.51
N MET A 123 -15.73 2.51 -1.91
CA MET A 123 -15.59 1.54 -0.82
C MET A 123 -16.35 1.93 0.45
N ILE A 124 -16.21 3.18 0.90
CA ILE A 124 -16.93 3.69 2.08
C ILE A 124 -18.43 3.48 1.93
N ARG A 125 -18.97 3.80 0.75
CA ARG A 125 -20.40 3.61 0.45
C ARG A 125 -20.78 2.14 0.36
N LYS A 126 -19.99 1.34 -0.37
CA LYS A 126 -20.28 -0.08 -0.62
C LYS A 126 -20.31 -0.92 0.66
N HIS A 127 -19.37 -0.68 1.57
CA HIS A 127 -19.26 -1.46 2.82
C HIS A 127 -19.94 -0.78 4.02
N ASP A 128 -20.60 0.36 3.79
CA ASP A 128 -21.15 1.24 4.84
C ASP A 128 -20.13 1.51 5.96
N LEU A 129 -18.93 1.96 5.59
CA LEU A 129 -17.88 2.26 6.56
C LEU A 129 -18.28 3.48 7.40
N ARG A 130 -18.10 3.37 8.72
CA ARG A 130 -18.47 4.40 9.71
C ARG A 130 -17.42 4.53 10.83
N PRO A 131 -16.16 4.81 10.50
CA PRO A 131 -15.14 5.03 11.52
C PRO A 131 -15.45 6.28 12.34
N LYS A 132 -14.92 6.33 13.57
CA LYS A 132 -15.00 7.55 14.40
C LYS A 132 -14.09 8.65 13.85
N LEU A 133 -12.92 8.25 13.35
CA LEU A 133 -11.89 9.16 12.83
C LEU A 133 -11.41 8.70 11.45
N VAL A 134 -11.20 9.66 10.55
CA VAL A 134 -10.60 9.43 9.24
C VAL A 134 -9.40 10.36 9.08
N VAL A 135 -8.22 9.78 8.95
CA VAL A 135 -6.95 10.49 8.75
C VAL A 135 -6.57 10.37 7.28
N VAL A 136 -6.60 11.47 6.54
CA VAL A 136 -6.37 11.49 5.09
C VAL A 136 -5.01 12.07 4.77
N ASN A 137 -4.15 11.28 4.14
CA ASN A 137 -2.96 11.80 3.48
C ASN A 137 -3.37 12.56 2.23
N VAL A 138 -3.11 13.86 2.18
CA VAL A 138 -3.67 14.73 1.13
C VAL A 138 -2.96 14.64 -0.22
N ASP A 139 -1.82 13.94 -0.28
CA ASP A 139 -0.86 13.90 -1.40
C ASP A 139 -1.44 13.43 -2.76
N GLY A 140 -2.13 14.32 -3.45
CA GLY A 140 -2.90 13.97 -4.64
C GLY A 140 -4.02 12.99 -4.35
N PHE A 141 -4.55 12.95 -3.13
CA PHE A 141 -5.68 12.09 -2.80
C PHE A 141 -6.98 12.63 -3.41
N PHE A 142 -7.23 13.93 -3.31
CA PHE A 142 -8.48 14.56 -3.77
C PHE A 142 -8.45 14.95 -5.25
N GLY A 143 -9.64 14.96 -5.85
CA GLY A 143 -9.83 15.39 -7.23
C GLY A 143 -9.31 14.39 -8.24
N ARG A 144 -9.32 13.12 -7.86
CA ARG A 144 -8.96 12.02 -8.75
C ARG A 144 -10.20 11.28 -9.20
N ALA A 145 -10.32 11.08 -10.52
CA ALA A 145 -11.25 10.11 -11.04
C ALA A 145 -10.76 8.68 -10.71
N LEU A 146 -11.65 7.69 -10.82
CA LEU A 146 -11.25 6.29 -10.75
C LEU A 146 -10.16 6.00 -11.77
N SER A 147 -9.04 5.43 -11.33
CA SER A 147 -8.00 4.97 -12.23
C SER A 147 -8.54 3.90 -13.20
N THR A 148 -7.84 3.65 -14.32
CA THR A 148 -8.20 2.55 -15.23
C THR A 148 -8.26 1.21 -14.49
N TRP A 149 -7.43 1.04 -13.45
CA TRP A 149 -7.44 -0.16 -12.61
C TRP A 149 -8.67 -0.20 -11.71
N ALA A 150 -8.97 0.87 -10.96
CA ALA A 150 -10.17 0.96 -10.12
C ALA A 150 -11.46 0.81 -10.94
N GLN A 151 -11.54 1.39 -12.14
CA GLN A 151 -12.69 1.18 -13.04
C GLN A 151 -12.88 -0.29 -13.40
N ARG A 152 -11.78 -1.03 -13.63
CA ARG A 152 -11.83 -2.48 -13.88
C ARG A 152 -12.30 -3.24 -12.64
N VAL A 153 -11.76 -2.88 -11.47
CA VAL A 153 -12.14 -3.48 -10.18
C VAL A 153 -13.64 -3.31 -9.94
N VAL A 154 -14.15 -2.08 -10.06
CA VAL A 154 -15.56 -1.73 -9.82
C VAL A 154 -16.50 -2.48 -10.78
N LYS A 155 -16.09 -2.63 -12.05
CA LYS A 155 -16.88 -3.33 -13.08
C LYS A 155 -16.81 -4.86 -12.99
N ASP A 156 -15.88 -5.41 -12.23
CA ASP A 156 -15.73 -6.87 -12.13
C ASP A 156 -16.90 -7.50 -11.34
N SER A 157 -17.11 -8.79 -11.53
CA SER A 157 -18.07 -9.55 -10.74
C SER A 157 -17.45 -10.06 -9.44
N PRO A 158 -18.24 -10.38 -8.40
CA PRO A 158 -17.72 -11.02 -7.20
C PRO A 158 -17.00 -12.35 -7.48
N PHE A 159 -17.48 -13.13 -8.45
CA PHE A 159 -16.81 -14.35 -8.90
C PHE A 159 -15.46 -14.04 -9.56
N GLY A 160 -15.41 -13.05 -10.45
CA GLY A 160 -14.19 -12.59 -11.11
C GLY A 160 -13.14 -12.13 -10.10
N ALA A 161 -13.55 -11.33 -9.12
CA ALA A 161 -12.69 -10.89 -8.03
C ALA A 161 -12.16 -12.05 -7.20
N ARG A 162 -13.03 -12.99 -6.80
CA ARG A 162 -12.63 -14.19 -6.05
C ARG A 162 -11.65 -15.05 -6.84
N LYS A 163 -11.93 -15.27 -8.14
CA LYS A 163 -11.04 -15.99 -9.05
C LYS A 163 -9.67 -15.32 -9.12
N ARG A 164 -9.60 -14.01 -9.31
CA ARG A 164 -8.32 -13.26 -9.33
C ARG A 164 -7.56 -13.40 -8.02
N PHE A 165 -8.23 -13.30 -6.89
CA PHE A 165 -7.60 -13.47 -5.58
C PHE A 165 -6.96 -14.86 -5.45
N TRP A 166 -7.72 -15.93 -5.76
CA TRP A 166 -7.21 -17.29 -5.76
C TRP A 166 -6.04 -17.51 -6.75
N GLU A 167 -6.16 -17.01 -7.98
CA GLU A 167 -5.12 -17.12 -9.00
C GLU A 167 -3.84 -16.37 -8.58
N ALA A 168 -3.97 -15.25 -7.89
CA ALA A 168 -2.84 -14.48 -7.40
C ALA A 168 -2.12 -15.21 -6.25
N GLU A 169 -2.85 -15.64 -5.22
CA GLU A 169 -2.31 -16.40 -4.08
C GLU A 169 -1.66 -17.71 -4.55
N PHE A 170 -2.40 -18.53 -5.30
CA PHE A 170 -1.90 -19.81 -5.80
C PHE A 170 -0.73 -19.61 -6.78
N GLY A 171 -0.85 -18.64 -7.69
CA GLY A 171 0.19 -18.32 -8.64
C GLY A 171 1.47 -17.85 -7.95
N HIS A 172 1.35 -17.05 -6.89
CA HIS A 172 2.47 -16.57 -6.10
C HIS A 172 3.18 -17.71 -5.37
N GLU A 173 2.45 -18.56 -4.66
CA GLU A 173 3.06 -19.71 -3.97
C GLU A 173 3.67 -20.71 -4.97
N SER A 174 3.02 -20.93 -6.11
CA SER A 174 3.59 -21.73 -7.20
C SER A 174 4.88 -21.12 -7.72
N ARG A 175 4.93 -19.80 -7.95
CA ARG A 175 6.16 -19.09 -8.34
C ARG A 175 7.25 -19.24 -7.29
N ARG A 176 6.95 -19.04 -6.00
CA ARG A 176 7.92 -19.19 -4.91
C ARG A 176 8.50 -20.59 -4.82
N PHE A 177 7.67 -21.62 -5.00
CA PHE A 177 8.13 -23.00 -4.99
C PHE A 177 8.95 -23.33 -6.24
N VAL A 178 8.40 -23.07 -7.43
CA VAL A 178 9.04 -23.39 -8.71
C VAL A 178 10.35 -22.65 -8.86
N HIS A 179 10.44 -21.38 -8.46
CA HIS A 179 11.66 -20.58 -8.61
C HIS A 179 12.82 -20.97 -7.70
N ARG A 180 12.61 -21.87 -6.74
CA ARG A 180 13.72 -22.53 -6.02
C ARG A 180 14.46 -23.54 -6.89
N ILE A 181 13.79 -24.09 -7.90
CA ILE A 181 14.29 -25.17 -8.77
C ILE A 181 14.56 -24.65 -10.19
N ILE A 182 13.65 -23.82 -10.71
CA ILE A 182 13.71 -23.27 -12.05
C ILE A 182 13.86 -21.74 -11.93
N PRO A 183 15.07 -21.21 -12.13
CA PRO A 183 15.30 -19.78 -12.01
C PRO A 183 14.36 -19.00 -12.93
N ASN A 184 13.79 -17.91 -12.42
CA ASN A 184 12.94 -17.06 -13.25
C ASN A 184 13.83 -16.24 -14.19
N TRP A 185 13.88 -16.63 -15.48
CA TRP A 185 14.69 -15.91 -16.47
C TRP A 185 14.33 -14.42 -16.59
N ILE A 186 13.09 -14.01 -16.36
CA ILE A 186 12.72 -12.59 -16.37
C ILE A 186 13.38 -11.85 -15.20
N ASP A 187 13.55 -12.50 -14.06
CA ASP A 187 14.20 -11.92 -12.88
C ASP A 187 15.72 -11.83 -13.07
N LEU A 188 16.28 -12.82 -13.74
CA LEU A 188 17.71 -12.89 -14.02
C LEU A 188 18.13 -11.86 -15.06
N TYR A 189 17.37 -11.75 -16.14
CA TYR A 189 17.74 -11.03 -17.36
C TYR A 189 16.94 -9.75 -17.59
N GLY A 190 15.91 -9.48 -16.78
CA GLY A 190 15.02 -8.33 -16.92
C GLY A 190 13.93 -8.56 -17.96
N ARG A 191 12.91 -7.68 -17.97
CA ARG A 191 11.95 -7.62 -19.08
C ARG A 191 12.54 -6.77 -20.21
N PRO A 192 12.50 -7.21 -21.47
CA PRO A 192 12.91 -6.38 -22.60
C PRO A 192 12.19 -5.02 -22.57
N GLY A 193 12.95 -3.92 -22.56
CA GLY A 193 12.41 -2.55 -22.55
C GLY A 193 12.08 -1.97 -21.18
N PHE A 194 12.26 -2.70 -20.07
CA PHE A 194 12.09 -2.16 -18.72
C PHE A 194 13.38 -2.35 -17.91
N PRO A 195 14.03 -1.26 -17.44
CA PRO A 195 15.15 -1.39 -16.51
C PRO A 195 14.67 -2.08 -15.22
N PHE A 196 15.59 -2.81 -14.59
CA PHE A 196 15.37 -3.51 -13.32
C PHE A 196 14.80 -2.54 -12.27
N GLY A 197 13.51 -2.64 -11.97
CA GLY A 197 12.94 -2.03 -10.77
C GLY A 197 13.27 -2.91 -9.57
N ASN A 198 13.53 -2.31 -8.41
CA ASN A 198 13.60 -3.03 -7.14
C ASN A 198 12.21 -3.61 -6.83
N GLU A 199 11.91 -4.75 -7.42
CA GLU A 199 10.63 -5.42 -7.30
C GLU A 199 10.50 -5.98 -5.88
N PHE A 200 9.43 -5.59 -5.22
CA PHE A 200 9.09 -5.99 -3.86
C PHE A 200 7.79 -6.80 -3.89
N ILE A 201 7.60 -7.64 -2.89
CA ILE A 201 6.33 -8.31 -2.64
C ILE A 201 5.70 -7.61 -1.45
N ALA A 202 4.41 -7.31 -1.54
CA ALA A 202 3.67 -6.76 -0.43
C ALA A 202 2.51 -7.67 -0.03
N TYR A 203 2.36 -7.84 1.26
CA TYR A 203 1.23 -8.48 1.87
C TYR A 203 0.46 -7.45 2.69
N ARG A 204 -0.86 -7.47 2.64
CA ARG A 204 -1.70 -6.61 3.46
C ARG A 204 -2.20 -7.37 4.67
N SER A 205 -2.08 -6.76 5.84
CA SER A 205 -2.66 -7.25 7.08
C SER A 205 -4.19 -7.26 7.00
N ARG A 206 -4.79 -8.39 7.33
CA ARG A 206 -6.24 -8.55 7.53
C ARG A 206 -6.72 -7.79 8.76
N VAL A 207 -5.86 -7.58 9.74
CA VAL A 207 -6.20 -6.97 11.03
C VAL A 207 -6.23 -5.44 10.95
N ASP A 208 -5.22 -4.83 10.33
CA ASP A 208 -5.02 -3.37 10.37
C ASP A 208 -4.76 -2.73 9.00
N GLY A 209 -4.79 -3.51 7.92
CA GLY A 209 -4.61 -3.03 6.56
C GLY A 209 -3.20 -2.54 6.21
N VAL A 210 -2.23 -2.58 7.14
CA VAL A 210 -0.87 -2.11 6.89
C VAL A 210 -0.12 -3.11 6.00
N TRP A 211 0.73 -2.59 5.11
CA TRP A 211 1.56 -3.39 4.22
C TRP A 211 2.81 -3.93 4.95
N SER A 212 3.01 -5.24 4.81
CA SER A 212 4.29 -5.91 5.06
C SER A 212 5.01 -6.09 3.72
N ILE A 213 6.15 -5.41 3.56
CA ILE A 213 6.91 -5.37 2.30
C ILE A 213 8.18 -6.20 2.44
N SER A 214 8.48 -7.03 1.43
CA SER A 214 9.65 -7.90 1.41
C SER A 214 10.21 -8.10 -0.01
N PRO A 215 11.52 -7.87 -0.24
CA PRO A 215 12.40 -7.09 0.62
C PRO A 215 11.95 -5.61 0.66
N TRP A 216 12.27 -4.91 1.75
CA TRP A 216 12.14 -3.46 1.76
C TRP A 216 13.12 -2.85 0.75
N PRO A 217 12.66 -1.95 -0.14
CA PRO A 217 13.56 -1.20 -1.01
C PRO A 217 14.57 -0.41 -0.18
N LYS A 218 15.83 -0.39 -0.62
CA LYS A 218 16.90 0.34 0.08
C LYS A 218 16.66 1.84 0.00
N PRO A 219 16.94 2.60 1.07
CA PRO A 219 16.99 4.06 0.99
C PRO A 219 18.00 4.48 -0.09
N SER A 220 17.61 5.41 -0.94
CA SER A 220 18.43 5.88 -2.06
C SER A 220 18.65 7.39 -2.04
N MET A 221 17.77 8.14 -1.38
CA MET A 221 17.83 9.60 -1.35
C MET A 221 17.07 10.21 -0.17
N PRO A 222 17.34 11.48 0.18
CA PRO A 222 16.50 12.21 1.13
C PRO A 222 15.04 12.21 0.68
N ALA A 223 14.10 12.15 1.63
CA ALA A 223 12.72 12.48 1.34
C ALA A 223 12.61 14.00 1.21
N PRO A 224 11.78 14.52 0.31
CA PRO A 224 11.64 15.96 0.14
C PRO A 224 11.03 16.59 1.39
N SER A 225 11.65 17.65 1.92
CA SER A 225 10.94 18.57 2.80
C SER A 225 10.10 19.51 1.95
N GLN A 226 8.87 19.80 2.39
CA GLN A 226 8.04 20.81 1.77
C GLN A 226 7.78 21.92 2.76
N ASP A 227 8.04 23.15 2.31
CA ASP A 227 7.47 24.35 2.93
C ASP A 227 6.11 24.57 2.28
N PHE A 228 5.05 24.36 3.05
CA PHE A 228 3.70 24.58 2.56
C PHE A 228 3.45 26.07 2.53
N GLY A 229 3.32 26.63 1.33
CA GLY A 229 3.04 28.06 1.15
C GLY A 229 1.68 28.51 1.72
N VAL A 230 1.17 29.63 1.24
CA VAL A 230 -0.17 30.14 1.63
C VAL A 230 -1.15 30.12 0.47
N GLU A 231 -0.83 29.38 -0.60
CA GLU A 231 -1.65 29.36 -1.80
C GLU A 231 -3.01 28.70 -1.54
N PRO A 232 -4.11 29.36 -1.92
CA PRO A 232 -5.45 28.79 -1.76
C PRO A 232 -5.63 27.51 -2.58
N VAL A 233 -6.40 26.57 -2.04
CA VAL A 233 -6.76 25.35 -2.76
C VAL A 233 -7.81 25.65 -3.84
N GLY A 234 -7.46 25.39 -5.10
CA GLY A 234 -8.37 25.55 -6.24
C GLY A 234 -9.53 24.53 -6.27
N PRO A 235 -10.59 24.80 -7.07
CA PRO A 235 -11.83 24.01 -7.08
C PRO A 235 -11.62 22.54 -7.48
N ARG A 236 -10.61 22.24 -8.32
CA ARG A 236 -10.26 20.87 -8.73
C ARG A 236 -9.99 19.93 -7.55
N ILE A 237 -9.45 20.45 -6.45
CA ILE A 237 -9.13 19.71 -5.23
C ILE A 237 -10.15 20.05 -4.14
N GLY A 238 -10.51 21.33 -4.00
CA GLY A 238 -11.38 21.82 -2.93
C GLY A 238 -12.81 21.27 -3.00
N ASP A 239 -13.41 21.16 -4.20
CA ASP A 239 -14.80 20.66 -4.32
C ASP A 239 -14.91 19.16 -4.01
N PRO A 240 -14.05 18.29 -4.57
CA PRO A 240 -14.03 16.87 -4.19
C PRO A 240 -13.71 16.66 -2.70
N ALA A 241 -12.80 17.43 -2.12
CA ALA A 241 -12.49 17.35 -0.69
C ALA A 241 -13.69 17.74 0.20
N ARG A 242 -14.43 18.80 -0.16
CA ARG A 242 -15.69 19.17 0.51
C ARG A 242 -16.74 18.07 0.40
N ALA A 243 -16.92 17.50 -0.80
CA ALA A 243 -17.87 16.42 -1.02
C ALA A 243 -17.49 15.16 -0.22
N PHE A 244 -16.19 14.84 -0.15
CA PHE A 244 -15.67 13.74 0.66
C PHE A 244 -15.94 13.97 2.14
N LYS A 245 -15.61 15.16 2.66
CA LYS A 245 -15.89 15.52 4.05
C LYS A 245 -17.38 15.46 4.36
N ALA A 246 -18.24 15.97 3.48
CA ALA A 246 -19.69 15.91 3.67
C ALA A 246 -20.23 14.46 3.73
N GLU A 247 -19.63 13.53 2.98
CA GLU A 247 -19.94 12.10 3.10
C GLU A 247 -19.54 11.55 4.48
N LEU A 248 -18.35 11.91 4.97
CA LEU A 248 -17.88 11.51 6.30
C LEU A 248 -18.74 12.09 7.43
N ASP A 249 -19.06 13.38 7.35
CA ASP A 249 -19.88 14.08 8.34
C ASP A 249 -21.28 13.43 8.46
N ARG A 250 -21.90 13.07 7.32
CA ARG A 250 -23.20 12.36 7.30
C ARG A 250 -23.14 11.00 8.01
N ARG A 251 -21.95 10.39 8.04
CA ARG A 251 -21.70 9.10 8.70
C ARG A 251 -21.26 9.25 10.16
N GLY A 252 -21.12 10.48 10.65
CA GLY A 252 -20.65 10.78 12.00
C GLY A 252 -19.13 10.68 12.17
N SER A 253 -18.37 10.60 11.07
CA SER A 253 -16.92 10.50 11.10
C SER A 253 -16.26 11.87 11.17
N ARG A 254 -15.23 12.02 12.02
CA ARG A 254 -14.39 13.22 12.05
C ARG A 254 -13.23 13.07 11.08
N MET A 255 -12.94 14.11 10.31
CA MET A 255 -11.83 14.13 9.36
C MET A 255 -10.63 14.87 9.96
N ILE A 256 -9.43 14.33 9.73
CA ILE A 256 -8.13 14.95 10.00
C ILE A 256 -7.28 14.79 8.74
N LEU A 257 -6.49 15.81 8.41
CA LEU A 257 -5.54 15.75 7.30
C LEU A 257 -4.13 15.46 7.80
N THR A 258 -3.35 14.79 6.97
CA THR A 258 -1.92 14.60 7.17
C THR A 258 -1.19 14.67 5.84
N TYR A 259 0.13 14.65 5.90
CA TYR A 259 0.99 14.67 4.73
C TYR A 259 2.19 13.72 4.92
N VAL A 260 2.33 12.79 3.99
CA VAL A 260 3.54 11.97 3.81
C VAL A 260 4.46 12.72 2.85
N PRO A 261 5.69 13.05 3.26
CA PRO A 261 6.63 13.79 2.43
C PRO A 261 6.87 13.22 1.03
N THR A 262 6.72 14.07 0.01
CA THR A 262 6.80 13.72 -1.43
C THR A 262 7.30 14.89 -2.29
N PRO A 263 7.93 14.62 -3.45
CA PRO A 263 8.44 15.66 -4.34
C PRO A 263 7.34 16.33 -5.15
N GLU A 264 6.19 15.65 -5.29
CA GLU A 264 5.06 16.15 -6.07
C GLU A 264 4.09 16.93 -5.18
N ASP A 265 3.80 18.19 -5.55
CA ASP A 265 2.59 18.90 -5.10
C ASP A 265 1.35 18.41 -5.87
N ALA A 266 1.05 17.11 -5.73
CA ALA A 266 0.01 16.47 -6.54
C ALA A 266 -1.43 16.75 -6.05
N GLY A 267 -1.61 17.41 -4.89
CA GLY A 267 -2.89 17.47 -4.20
C GLY A 267 -3.17 18.74 -3.39
N GLY A 268 -2.32 19.76 -3.50
CA GLY A 268 -2.51 21.02 -2.84
C GLY A 268 -1.97 21.05 -1.41
N ASN A 269 -1.83 22.26 -0.92
CA ASN A 269 -1.27 22.57 0.38
C ASN A 269 -2.16 22.02 1.52
N PRO A 270 -1.65 21.10 2.37
CA PRO A 270 -2.41 20.51 3.48
C PRO A 270 -2.92 21.54 4.49
N VAL A 271 -2.17 22.62 4.74
CA VAL A 271 -2.58 23.73 5.63
C VAL A 271 -3.78 24.45 5.04
N ALA A 272 -3.66 24.94 3.80
CA ALA A 272 -4.75 25.65 3.14
C ALA A 272 -5.99 24.76 2.94
N LEU A 273 -5.79 23.45 2.71
CA LEU A 273 -6.89 22.49 2.63
C LEU A 273 -7.55 22.25 3.99
N GLY A 274 -6.77 22.20 5.07
CA GLY A 274 -7.28 22.11 6.45
C GLY A 274 -8.15 23.31 6.81
N GLU A 275 -7.68 24.51 6.49
CA GLU A 275 -8.45 25.76 6.66
C GLU A 275 -9.74 25.74 5.85
N LEU A 276 -9.66 25.37 4.56
CA LEU A 276 -10.82 25.29 3.67
C LEU A 276 -11.92 24.35 4.18
N LEU A 277 -11.52 23.25 4.80
CA LEU A 277 -12.42 22.21 5.29
C LEU A 277 -12.81 22.39 6.77
N GLY A 278 -12.14 23.29 7.50
CA GLY A 278 -12.29 23.46 8.94
C GLY A 278 -11.88 22.22 9.73
N VAL A 279 -10.78 21.56 9.33
CA VAL A 279 -10.28 20.33 9.94
C VAL A 279 -8.81 20.47 10.35
N PRO A 280 -8.36 19.78 11.41
CA PRO A 280 -6.98 19.84 11.82
C PRO A 280 -6.06 19.12 10.81
N VAL A 281 -4.80 19.54 10.82
CA VAL A 281 -3.72 18.99 10.01
C VAL A 281 -2.60 18.57 10.93
N VAL A 282 -2.07 17.35 10.75
CA VAL A 282 -1.11 16.72 11.68
C VAL A 282 0.01 15.98 10.96
N GLY A 283 1.13 15.72 11.64
CA GLY A 283 2.18 14.82 11.13
C GLY A 283 2.95 15.35 9.92
N MET A 284 3.02 16.67 9.75
CA MET A 284 3.65 17.33 8.59
C MET A 284 5.13 17.69 8.81
N ASP A 285 5.50 18.07 10.03
CA ASP A 285 6.82 18.62 10.34
C ASP A 285 7.80 17.52 10.73
N VAL A 286 8.35 16.84 9.71
CA VAL A 286 9.31 15.74 9.90
C VAL A 286 10.50 15.88 8.96
N ASP A 287 11.59 16.43 9.48
CA ASP A 287 12.86 16.54 8.77
C ASP A 287 13.69 15.27 8.84
N GLY A 288 14.70 15.17 7.97
CA GLY A 288 15.71 14.10 7.99
C GLY A 288 15.19 12.74 7.51
N LEU A 289 14.02 12.70 6.90
CA LEU A 289 13.46 11.49 6.30
C LEU A 289 14.24 11.09 5.04
N THR A 290 14.18 9.80 4.71
CA THR A 290 14.74 9.22 3.49
C THR A 290 13.66 8.47 2.72
N SER A 291 13.84 8.41 1.40
CA SER A 291 12.99 7.69 0.46
C SER A 291 13.82 6.67 -0.33
N HIS A 292 13.15 5.68 -0.92
CA HIS A 292 13.82 4.67 -1.74
C HIS A 292 13.75 4.95 -3.25
N ASP A 293 12.83 5.82 -3.68
CA ASP A 293 12.63 6.21 -5.08
C ASP A 293 12.35 7.70 -5.26
N GLY A 294 12.60 8.50 -4.22
CA GLY A 294 12.29 9.93 -4.19
C GLY A 294 10.87 10.23 -3.72
N SER A 295 9.94 9.27 -3.73
CA SER A 295 8.50 9.48 -3.50
C SER A 295 7.93 8.67 -2.34
N HIS A 296 8.49 7.50 -2.04
CA HIS A 296 8.00 6.59 -1.01
C HIS A 296 9.06 6.44 0.09
N LEU A 297 8.64 6.64 1.35
CA LEU A 297 9.54 6.59 2.50
C LEU A 297 10.28 5.25 2.59
N SER A 298 11.52 5.30 3.08
CA SER A 298 12.25 4.10 3.53
C SER A 298 11.59 3.49 4.76
N GLU A 299 11.97 2.26 5.13
CA GLU A 299 11.36 1.57 6.26
C GLU A 299 11.55 2.31 7.59
N GLU A 300 12.76 2.81 7.83
CA GLU A 300 13.10 3.57 9.02
C GLU A 300 12.36 4.90 9.06
N SER A 301 12.30 5.60 7.93
CA SER A 301 11.62 6.90 7.80
C SER A 301 10.12 6.77 7.98
N ALA A 302 9.51 5.73 7.44
CA ALA A 302 8.09 5.44 7.64
C ALA A 302 7.78 5.14 9.12
N ALA A 303 8.65 4.40 9.81
CA ALA A 303 8.49 4.17 11.24
C ALA A 303 8.64 5.46 12.05
N PHE A 304 9.60 6.32 11.69
CA PHE A 304 9.80 7.62 12.33
C PHE A 304 8.61 8.56 12.10
N TRP A 305 8.20 8.72 10.84
CA TRP A 305 7.02 9.52 10.45
C TRP A 305 5.75 9.00 11.13
N SER A 306 5.52 7.68 11.15
CA SER A 306 4.38 7.07 11.85
C SER A 306 4.36 7.45 13.34
N ARG A 307 5.51 7.53 14.01
CA ARG A 307 5.59 7.97 15.42
C ARG A 307 5.21 9.43 15.59
N ARG A 308 5.67 10.30 14.70
CA ARG A 308 5.27 11.72 14.73
C ARG A 308 3.77 11.86 14.52
N LEU A 309 3.23 11.17 13.52
CA LEU A 309 1.80 11.19 13.21
C LEU A 309 0.95 10.85 14.45
N ILE A 310 1.24 9.73 15.13
CA ILE A 310 0.43 9.31 16.29
C ILE A 310 0.57 10.26 17.49
N GLN A 311 1.73 10.92 17.65
CA GLN A 311 1.91 11.96 18.67
C GLN A 311 0.96 13.13 18.42
N ASP A 312 0.89 13.59 17.17
CA ASP A 312 0.04 14.72 16.78
C ASP A 312 -1.45 14.34 16.70
N LEU A 313 -1.78 13.07 16.47
CA LEU A 313 -3.15 12.57 16.52
C LEU A 313 -3.72 12.42 17.93
N THR A 314 -2.85 12.18 18.92
CA THR A 314 -3.24 11.89 20.30
C THR A 314 -4.20 12.92 20.93
N PRO A 315 -4.01 14.25 20.75
CA PRO A 315 -4.95 15.25 21.28
C PRO A 315 -6.39 15.16 20.74
N TYR A 316 -6.60 14.43 19.64
CA TYR A 316 -7.91 14.28 19.01
C TYR A 316 -8.64 12.99 19.41
N LEU A 317 -8.00 12.13 20.21
CA LEU A 317 -8.55 10.89 20.70
C LEU A 317 -9.27 11.06 22.06
N PRO A 318 -10.19 10.14 22.41
CA PRO A 318 -10.66 10.04 23.78
C PRO A 318 -9.48 9.75 24.74
N PRO A 319 -9.61 10.07 26.05
CA PRO A 319 -8.60 9.68 27.03
C PRO A 319 -8.40 8.15 27.02
N PRO A 320 -7.18 7.67 27.30
CA PRO A 320 -6.88 6.24 27.25
C PRO A 320 -7.77 5.47 28.23
N GLY A 321 -8.29 4.33 27.79
CA GLY A 321 -9.15 3.47 28.61
C GLY A 321 -8.37 2.85 29.78
N PRO A 322 -9.06 2.41 30.86
CA PRO A 322 -8.44 1.61 31.90
C PRO A 322 -7.88 0.31 31.29
N ARG A 323 -6.64 -0.04 31.67
CA ARG A 323 -5.99 -1.29 31.28
C ARG A 323 -6.58 -2.49 32.01
#